data_AF-A0A2W4M5L1-F1
#
_entry.id   AF-A0A2W4M5L1-F1
#
_cell.length_a   1.000
_cell.length_b   1.000
_cell.length_c   1.000
_cell.angle_alpha   90.00
_cell.angle_beta   90.00
_cell.angle_gamma   90.00
#
_symmetry.space_group_name_H-M   'P 1'
#
loop_
_entity.id
_entity.type
_entity.pdbx_description
1 polymer ?
#
loop_
_entity_poly.entity_id
_entity_poly.type
_entity_poly.pdbx_seq_one_letter_code
_entity_poly.pdbx_strand_id
1 'polypeptide(L)'
;MRKLALAILVSLAVAVTPLTARAGEAVDLLLVLAADVSRSVDQPKFQLQRDGYAAAISDPRVLEAISAGVHRRIAVCFVEWSGVGAQKLVIDWMMIDGPETARKFADAVVEAPRTFADRTSIS
;
A
#
# COMPACT_ATOMS: atom_id res chain seq x y z
N MET A 1 24.60 -25.35 41.91
CA MET A 1 23.44 -25.86 41.14
C MET A 1 22.17 -25.02 41.32
N ARG A 2 21.67 -24.76 42.55
CA ARG A 2 20.46 -23.92 42.80
C ARG A 2 20.52 -22.50 42.20
N LYS A 3 21.69 -21.82 42.27
CA LYS A 3 21.86 -20.47 41.70
C LYS A 3 21.89 -20.45 40.17
N LEU A 4 22.38 -21.52 39.52
CA LEU A 4 22.33 -21.66 38.07
C LEU A 4 20.90 -21.98 37.59
N ALA A 5 20.17 -22.84 38.32
CA ALA A 5 18.77 -23.12 38.00
C ALA A 5 17.89 -21.87 38.08
N LEU A 6 18.12 -21.00 39.07
CA LEU A 6 17.41 -19.74 39.20
C LEU A 6 17.75 -18.75 38.07
N ALA A 7 19.02 -18.67 37.66
CA ALA A 7 19.46 -17.82 36.55
C ALA A 7 18.87 -18.27 35.20
N ILE A 8 18.72 -19.58 34.98
CA ILE A 8 18.08 -20.16 33.78
C ILE A 8 16.57 -19.86 33.78
N LEU A 9 15.90 -19.95 34.93
CA LEU A 9 14.47 -19.61 35.04
C LEU A 9 14.19 -18.11 34.78
N VAL A 10 15.06 -17.22 35.25
CA VAL A 10 14.92 -15.77 35.02
C VAL A 10 15.19 -15.39 33.56
N SER A 11 16.16 -16.04 32.90
CA SER A 11 16.42 -15.81 31.47
C SER A 11 15.33 -16.37 30.55
N LEU A 12 14.66 -17.46 30.96
CA LEU A 12 13.49 -17.98 30.23
C LEU A 12 12.24 -17.11 30.41
N ALA A 13 12.09 -16.44 31.56
CA ALA A 13 10.96 -15.53 31.82
C ALA A 13 11.04 -14.20 31.04
N VAL A 14 12.22 -13.74 30.67
CA VAL A 14 12.41 -12.52 29.85
C VAL A 14 12.16 -12.78 28.35
N ALA A 15 12.18 -14.04 27.91
CA ALA A 15 12.01 -14.42 26.51
C ALA A 15 10.54 -14.58 26.07
N VAL A 16 9.57 -14.41 26.97
CA VAL A 16 8.13 -14.50 26.68
C VAL A 16 7.48 -13.13 26.82
N THR A 17 8.01 -12.13 26.12
CA THR A 17 7.21 -10.95 25.80
C THR A 17 6.18 -11.39 24.75
N PRO A 18 4.88 -11.31 25.03
CA PRO A 18 3.89 -11.59 24.00
C PRO A 18 4.15 -10.57 22.88
N LEU A 19 4.46 -11.07 21.70
CA LEU A 19 4.41 -10.26 20.49
C LEU A 19 2.94 -9.91 20.31
N THR A 20 2.50 -8.81 20.91
CA THR A 20 1.18 -8.25 20.66
C THR A 20 1.17 -7.91 19.18
N ALA A 21 0.51 -8.78 18.39
CA ALA A 21 0.18 -8.47 17.03
C ALA A 21 -0.59 -7.16 17.07
N ARG A 22 0.05 -6.06 16.67
CA ARG A 22 -0.64 -4.80 16.48
C ARG A 22 -1.61 -5.04 15.34
N ALA A 23 -2.90 -5.15 15.66
CA ALA A 23 -3.93 -5.06 14.64
C ALA A 23 -3.64 -3.79 13.83
N GLY A 24 -3.63 -3.90 12.50
CA GLY A 24 -3.49 -2.74 11.64
C GLY A 24 -4.52 -1.68 12.00
N GLU A 25 -4.20 -0.42 11.75
CA GLU A 25 -5.15 0.66 12.00
C GLU A 25 -6.48 0.37 11.30
N ALA A 26 -7.59 0.55 12.02
CA ALA A 26 -8.91 0.34 11.43
C ALA A 26 -9.16 1.38 10.33
N VAL A 27 -9.52 0.89 9.15
CA VAL A 27 -9.83 1.69 7.95
C VAL A 27 -11.17 1.25 7.39
N ASP A 28 -11.86 2.15 6.68
CA ASP A 28 -13.16 1.86 6.07
C ASP A 28 -13.04 0.99 4.80
N LEU A 29 -11.88 1.05 4.13
CA LEU A 29 -11.60 0.31 2.91
C LEU A 29 -10.10 0.02 2.77
N LEU A 30 -9.79 -1.20 2.32
CA LEU A 30 -8.50 -1.57 1.76
C LEU A 30 -8.62 -1.57 0.23
N LEU A 31 -7.99 -0.61 -0.45
CA LEU A 31 -8.08 -0.42 -1.89
C LEU A 31 -6.77 -0.78 -2.59
N VAL A 32 -6.85 -1.66 -3.58
CA VAL A 32 -5.72 -1.97 -4.47
C VAL A 32 -5.98 -1.28 -5.81
N LEU A 33 -5.12 -0.32 -6.17
CA LEU A 33 -5.10 0.26 -7.50
C LEU A 33 -4.11 -0.54 -8.36
N ALA A 34 -4.62 -1.31 -9.31
CA ALA A 34 -3.80 -2.15 -10.18
C ALA A 34 -3.78 -1.60 -11.61
N ALA A 35 -2.59 -1.34 -12.14
CA ALA A 35 -2.39 -0.76 -13.46
C ALA A 35 -1.63 -1.70 -14.41
N ASP A 36 -2.15 -1.85 -15.63
CA ASP A 36 -1.45 -2.55 -16.70
C ASP A 36 -0.27 -1.68 -17.19
N VAL A 37 0.91 -2.29 -17.32
CA VAL A 37 2.13 -1.68 -17.89
C VAL A 37 2.71 -2.53 -19.01
N SER A 38 1.88 -3.34 -19.64
CA SER A 38 2.22 -4.18 -20.78
C SER A 38 2.65 -3.39 -22.03
N ARG A 39 3.20 -4.09 -23.02
CA ARG A 39 3.67 -3.50 -24.29
C ARG A 39 2.60 -2.69 -25.03
N SER A 40 1.30 -2.98 -24.88
CA SER A 40 0.24 -2.17 -25.50
C SER A 40 0.04 -0.79 -24.86
N VAL A 41 0.61 -0.59 -23.67
CA VAL A 41 0.60 0.68 -22.95
C VAL A 41 1.83 1.48 -23.37
N ASP A 42 1.63 2.37 -24.34
CA ASP A 42 2.62 3.37 -24.74
C ASP A 42 2.83 4.43 -23.64
N GLN A 43 3.86 5.26 -23.80
CA GLN A 43 4.21 6.27 -22.80
C GLN A 43 3.06 7.25 -22.51
N PRO A 44 2.32 7.77 -23.51
CA PRO A 44 1.16 8.63 -23.24
C PRO A 44 0.06 7.95 -22.42
N LYS A 45 -0.29 6.69 -22.73
CA LYS A 45 -1.28 5.93 -21.96
C LYS A 45 -0.80 5.66 -20.53
N PHE A 46 0.47 5.29 -20.39
CA PHE A 46 1.10 5.10 -19.08
C PHE A 46 1.07 6.37 -18.23
N GLN A 47 1.28 7.54 -18.82
CA GLN A 47 1.16 8.80 -18.08
C GLN A 47 -0.31 9.09 -17.75
N LEU A 48 -1.20 8.96 -18.73
CA LEU A 48 -2.64 9.24 -18.57
C LEU A 48 -3.27 8.43 -17.43
N GLN A 49 -2.95 7.14 -17.32
CA GLN A 49 -3.48 6.31 -16.21
C GLN A 49 -2.99 6.82 -14.85
N ARG A 50 -1.72 7.21 -14.73
CA ARG A 50 -1.10 7.64 -13.47
C ARG A 50 -1.63 9.00 -13.05
N ASP A 51 -1.72 9.94 -13.99
CA ASP A 51 -2.35 11.24 -13.79
C ASP A 51 -3.82 11.07 -13.38
N GLY A 52 -4.54 10.12 -13.99
CA GLY A 52 -5.92 9.79 -13.64
C GLY A 52 -6.07 9.30 -12.20
N TYR A 53 -5.20 8.40 -11.74
CA TYR A 53 -5.21 7.94 -10.34
C TYR A 53 -4.84 9.05 -9.36
N ALA A 54 -3.81 9.84 -9.68
CA ALA A 54 -3.35 10.96 -8.85
C ALA A 54 -4.42 12.06 -8.72
N ALA A 55 -5.12 12.38 -9.82
CA ALA A 55 -6.22 13.32 -9.83
C ALA A 55 -7.42 12.77 -9.02
N ALA A 56 -7.77 11.49 -9.21
CA ALA A 56 -8.91 10.88 -8.54
C ALA A 56 -8.75 10.82 -7.02
N ILE A 57 -7.59 10.38 -6.51
CA ILE A 57 -7.38 10.26 -5.06
C ILE A 57 -7.38 11.61 -4.33
N SER A 58 -7.06 12.68 -5.06
CA SER A 58 -7.03 14.06 -4.55
C SER A 58 -8.32 14.84 -4.86
N ASP A 59 -9.30 14.25 -5.56
CA ASP A 59 -10.56 14.90 -5.91
C ASP A 59 -11.38 15.18 -4.63
N PRO A 60 -11.90 16.40 -4.43
CA PRO A 60 -12.69 16.75 -3.25
C PRO A 60 -13.85 15.78 -2.98
N ARG A 61 -14.52 15.26 -4.02
CA ARG A 61 -15.64 14.32 -3.87
C ARG A 61 -15.17 12.96 -3.33
N VAL A 62 -13.97 12.52 -3.71
CA VAL A 62 -13.37 11.29 -3.18
C VAL A 62 -12.96 11.49 -1.72
N LEU A 63 -12.36 12.62 -1.40
CA LEU A 63 -11.99 12.95 -0.01
C LEU A 63 -13.22 13.09 0.89
N GLU A 64 -14.29 13.70 0.38
CA GLU A 64 -15.59 13.77 1.07
C GLU A 64 -16.12 12.37 1.36
N ALA A 65 -16.12 11.47 0.36
CA ALA A 65 -16.55 10.09 0.52
C ALA A 65 -15.72 9.32 1.56
N ILE A 66 -14.39 9.48 1.56
CA ILE A 66 -13.49 8.90 2.57
C ILE A 66 -13.85 9.43 3.96
N SER A 67 -14.05 10.74 4.09
CA SER A 67 -14.35 11.38 5.38
C SER A 67 -15.74 11.07 5.94
N ALA A 68 -16.66 10.60 5.08
CA ALA A 68 -17.99 10.15 5.48
C ALA A 68 -18.00 8.74 6.08
N GLY A 69 -16.90 7.99 5.96
CA GLY A 69 -16.72 6.68 6.57
C GLY A 69 -16.69 6.71 8.10
N VAL A 70 -16.79 5.54 8.73
CA VAL A 70 -16.80 5.41 10.20
C VAL A 70 -15.41 5.73 10.77
N HIS A 71 -14.37 5.26 10.10
CA HIS A 71 -12.98 5.52 10.44
C HIS A 71 -12.41 6.76 9.77
N ARG A 72 -13.12 7.32 8.78
CA ARG A 72 -12.78 8.53 8.01
C ARG A 72 -11.46 8.41 7.25
N ARG A 73 -11.08 7.18 6.90
CA ARG A 73 -9.79 6.88 6.30
C ARG A 73 -9.81 5.53 5.60
N ILE A 74 -9.03 5.43 4.54
CA ILE A 74 -8.81 4.20 3.78
C ILE A 74 -7.32 3.88 3.75
N ALA A 75 -6.95 2.64 3.45
CA ALA A 75 -5.59 2.31 3.04
C ALA A 75 -5.56 1.98 1.55
N VAL A 76 -4.58 2.51 0.84
CA VAL A 76 -4.43 2.31 -0.61
C VAL A 76 -3.03 1.78 -0.90
N CYS A 77 -2.93 0.81 -1.79
CA CYS A 77 -1.66 0.41 -2.40
C CYS A 77 -1.75 0.47 -3.93
N PHE A 78 -0.60 0.57 -4.59
CA PHE A 78 -0.51 0.64 -6.04
C PHE A 78 0.33 -0.51 -6.58
N VAL A 79 -0.24 -1.25 -7.52
CA VAL A 79 0.35 -2.43 -8.14
C VAL A 79 0.46 -2.22 -9.65
N GLU A 80 1.60 -2.55 -10.23
CA GLU A 80 1.77 -2.63 -11.68
C GLU A 80 1.88 -4.09 -12.11
N TRP A 81 1.31 -4.43 -13.27
CA TRP A 81 1.43 -5.77 -13.86
C TRP A 81 1.64 -5.75 -15.37
N SER A 82 2.32 -6.77 -15.89
CA SER A 82 2.46 -7.06 -17.32
C SER A 82 2.59 -8.57 -17.63
N GLY A 83 2.41 -9.45 -16.63
CA GLY A 83 2.63 -10.90 -16.76
C GLY A 83 2.36 -11.63 -15.45
N VAL A 84 2.17 -12.95 -15.47
CA VAL A 84 2.13 -13.81 -14.26
C VAL A 84 3.35 -13.60 -13.36
N GLY A 85 4.53 -13.50 -13.97
CA GLY A 85 5.79 -13.25 -13.27
C GLY A 85 6.18 -11.78 -13.19
N ALA A 86 5.33 -10.87 -13.67
CA ALA A 86 5.61 -9.45 -13.75
C ALA A 86 4.46 -8.69 -13.06
N GLN A 87 4.46 -8.78 -11.73
CA GLN A 87 3.58 -8.04 -10.83
C GLN A 87 4.46 -7.40 -9.77
N LYS A 88 4.25 -6.12 -9.46
CA LYS A 88 5.01 -5.43 -8.44
C LYS A 88 4.12 -4.51 -7.64
N LEU A 89 4.25 -4.61 -6.31
CA LEU A 89 3.80 -3.58 -5.39
C LEU A 89 4.72 -2.37 -5.56
N VAL A 90 4.22 -1.34 -6.24
CA VAL A 90 4.98 -0.12 -6.56
C VAL A 90 4.94 0.84 -5.38
N ILE A 91 3.78 0.96 -4.74
CA ILE A 91 3.58 1.74 -3.52
C ILE A 91 2.91 0.81 -2.52
N ASP A 92 3.57 0.58 -1.38
CA ASP A 92 3.01 -0.19 -0.27
C ASP A 92 1.82 0.56 0.36
N TRP A 93 1.11 -0.09 1.28
CA TRP A 93 -0.08 0.48 1.93
C TRP A 93 0.20 1.86 2.53
N MET A 94 -0.48 2.87 2.00
CA MET A 94 -0.51 4.22 2.53
C MET A 94 -1.92 4.54 3.02
N MET A 95 -1.99 5.14 4.21
CA MET A 95 -3.25 5.62 4.74
C MET A 95 -3.63 6.94 4.11
N ILE A 96 -4.90 7.07 3.72
CA ILE A 96 -5.51 8.28 3.18
C ILE A 96 -6.62 8.70 4.12
N ASP A 97 -6.37 9.75 4.88
CA ASP A 97 -7.24 10.33 5.90
C ASP A 97 -7.54 11.82 5.65
N GLY A 98 -7.01 12.39 4.57
CA GLY A 98 -7.25 13.77 4.18
C GLY A 98 -6.43 14.23 2.96
N PRO A 99 -6.52 15.53 2.63
CA PRO A 99 -5.89 16.09 1.43
C PRO A 99 -4.37 15.95 1.39
N GLU A 100 -3.69 15.99 2.55
CA GLU A 100 -2.23 15.89 2.61
C GLU A 100 -1.74 14.48 2.27
N THR A 101 -2.33 13.46 2.91
CA THR A 101 -1.98 12.05 2.67
C THR A 101 -2.39 11.60 1.28
N ALA A 102 -3.55 12.08 0.79
CA ALA A 102 -3.97 11.90 -0.60
C ALA A 102 -2.97 12.47 -1.61
N ARG A 103 -2.50 13.70 -1.38
CA ARG A 103 -1.50 14.32 -2.25
C ARG A 103 -0.16 13.59 -2.22
N LYS A 104 0.31 13.15 -1.06
CA LYS A 104 1.53 12.33 -0.96
C LYS A 104 1.41 11.03 -1.76
N PHE A 105 0.26 10.37 -1.70
CA PHE A 105 0.01 9.17 -2.51
C PHE A 105 -0.07 9.50 -4.01
N ALA A 106 -0.74 10.59 -4.37
CA ALA A 106 -0.83 11.07 -5.74
C ALA A 106 0.56 11.36 -6.33
N ASP A 107 1.41 12.08 -5.60
CA ASP A 107 2.78 12.38 -5.99
C ASP A 107 3.60 11.10 -6.17
N ALA A 108 3.52 10.15 -5.22
CA ALA A 108 4.16 8.85 -5.35
C ALA A 108 3.67 8.08 -6.59
N VAL A 109 2.37 8.14 -6.91
CA VAL A 109 1.80 7.56 -8.13
C VAL A 109 2.24 8.32 -9.38
N VAL A 110 2.58 9.60 -9.37
CA VAL A 110 3.10 10.25 -10.59
C VAL A 110 4.60 9.97 -10.76
N GLU A 111 5.36 9.95 -9.67
CA GLU A 111 6.83 9.91 -9.68
C GLU A 111 7.42 8.50 -9.82
N ALA A 112 6.71 7.44 -9.42
CA ALA A 112 7.31 6.10 -9.46
C ALA A 112 7.70 5.70 -10.91
N PRO A 113 8.89 5.11 -11.13
CA PRO A 113 9.28 4.68 -12.46
C PRO A 113 8.42 3.51 -12.94
N ARG A 114 8.21 3.42 -14.27
CA ARG A 114 7.55 2.27 -14.90
C ARG A 114 8.31 0.99 -14.58
N THR A 115 7.62 -0.01 -14.02
CA THR A 115 8.28 -1.24 -13.56
C THR A 115 8.60 -2.21 -14.70
N PHE A 116 7.68 -2.36 -15.65
CA PHE A 116 7.79 -3.33 -16.75
C PHE A 116 7.35 -2.69 -18.08
N ALA A 117 7.78 -3.26 -19.21
CA ALA A 117 7.35 -2.82 -20.55
C ALA A 117 7.10 -3.99 -21.52
N ASP A 118 6.95 -5.20 -21.00
CA ASP A 118 6.98 -6.43 -21.80
C ASP A 118 5.60 -7.03 -22.10
N ARG A 119 5.28 -8.23 -21.63
CA ARG A 119 4.10 -9.00 -22.08
C ARG A 119 2.77 -8.37 -21.66
N THR A 120 1.66 -8.94 -22.13
CA THR A 120 0.28 -8.53 -21.84
C THR A 120 -0.49 -9.73 -21.25
N SER A 121 -0.43 -9.97 -19.92
CA SER A 121 -1.34 -10.90 -19.22
C SER A 121 -1.25 -10.70 -17.70
N ILE A 122 -2.37 -10.69 -16.97
CA ILE A 122 -2.35 -10.75 -15.49
C ILE A 122 -2.38 -12.22 -14.99
N SER A 123 -2.80 -13.14 -15.86
CA SER A 123 -3.00 -14.57 -15.63
C SER A 123 -1.96 -15.45 -16.29
#